data_AF-A0A7C5XNQ0-F1
#
_entry.id   AF-A0A7C5XNQ0-F1
#
_cell.length_a   1.000
_cell.length_b   1.000
_cell.length_c   1.000
_cell.angle_alpha   90.00
_cell.angle_beta   90.00
_cell.angle_gamma   90.00
#
_symmetry.space_group_name_H-M   'P 1'
#
loop_
_entity.id
_entity.type
_entity.pdbx_description
1 polymer ?
#
loop_
_entity_poly.entity_id
_entity_poly.type
_entity_poly.pdbx_seq_one_letter_code
_entity_poly.pdbx_strand_id
1 'polypeptide(L)'
;MPKLIGKTNNKYYLFLDDIPLIGHIAFGVIDRATNVIQVRPTTICPLNCIFCSVDAGPFSRYRQSEYIVDPNLLVKWVRKVVDIKKGEVIEALIDGVGDPMSYQWIDRLVENLKSFIPRVAIETHGYNLTKALVKSLERVGLDRINLSIDTLDAEKARILQGSSWYDVKRVKELAEFIAKETSIDLHITPVWIPGINDNDINDIIEWGLSIGIGKRFPPFGIQKYEVHKYGRKIPHVKSPSWREFRIFLKNLEKKYGIDLYYKKLDFDIHRTKYRVEPRYAINDVVKVYISSPGWLKGEAIAVDESGEAVITIVNVEDMKIIGKRAKVKIIKNSNNIYIARLI
;
A
#
# COMPACT_ATOMS: atom_id res chain seq x y z
N MET A 1 2.65 23.09 -4.44
CA MET A 1 3.80 22.50 -3.70
C MET A 1 3.32 21.80 -2.44
N PRO A 2 4.00 20.76 -1.92
CA PRO A 2 3.67 20.11 -0.65
C PRO A 2 3.61 21.12 0.51
N LYS A 3 2.54 21.06 1.32
CA LYS A 3 2.32 21.95 2.47
C LYS A 3 2.68 21.24 3.77
N LEU A 4 3.50 21.87 4.60
CA LEU A 4 3.78 21.35 5.95
C LEU A 4 2.57 21.58 6.86
N ILE A 5 1.93 20.50 7.30
CA ILE A 5 0.76 20.55 8.19
C ILE A 5 1.08 20.16 9.64
N GLY A 6 2.28 19.62 9.88
CA GLY A 6 2.72 19.28 11.22
C GLY A 6 4.14 18.72 11.27
N LYS A 7 4.74 18.77 12.45
CA LYS A 7 6.03 18.14 12.73
C LYS A 7 5.98 17.48 14.10
N THR A 8 6.21 16.17 14.16
CA THR A 8 6.29 15.42 15.43
C THR A 8 7.33 14.32 15.32
N ASN A 9 8.06 14.04 16.41
CA ASN A 9 9.11 13.01 16.47
C ASN A 9 10.11 13.07 15.30
N ASN A 10 10.54 14.28 14.94
CA ASN A 10 11.42 14.54 13.78
C ASN A 10 10.89 14.08 12.42
N LYS A 11 9.56 13.88 12.29
CA LYS A 11 8.88 13.62 11.01
C LYS A 11 8.09 14.84 10.55
N TYR A 12 8.17 15.13 9.25
CA TYR A 12 7.33 16.09 8.57
C TYR A 12 6.01 15.45 8.16
N TYR A 13 4.89 16.13 8.37
CA TYR A 13 3.59 15.73 7.85
C TYR A 13 3.24 16.70 6.75
N LEU A 14 3.16 16.17 5.52
CA LEU A 14 3.06 16.95 4.30
C LEU A 14 1.73 16.67 3.62
N PHE A 15 0.96 17.73 3.38
CA PHE A 15 -0.26 17.68 2.60
C PHE A 15 0.04 17.96 1.12
N LEU A 16 -0.42 17.08 0.23
CA LEU A 16 -0.13 17.12 -1.20
C LEU A 16 -1.39 17.53 -1.97
N ASP A 17 -1.52 18.80 -2.30
CA ASP A 17 -2.66 19.37 -3.05
C ASP A 17 -2.28 20.02 -4.38
N ASP A 18 -0.99 20.22 -4.62
CA ASP A 18 -0.46 20.83 -5.83
C ASP A 18 0.94 20.25 -6.14
N ILE A 19 0.95 18.99 -6.55
CA ILE A 19 2.14 18.24 -7.00
C ILE A 19 1.70 17.09 -7.93
N PRO A 20 2.55 16.63 -8.87
CA PRO A 20 2.23 15.43 -9.63
C PRO A 20 2.10 14.20 -8.73
N LEU A 21 1.22 13.28 -9.10
CA LEU A 21 1.00 12.02 -8.36
C LEU A 21 1.46 10.79 -9.14
N ILE A 22 2.31 10.98 -10.14
CA ILE A 22 3.07 9.92 -10.82
C ILE A 22 4.54 10.22 -10.55
N GLY A 23 5.36 9.20 -10.28
CA GLY A 23 6.78 9.42 -10.00
C GLY A 23 7.32 8.77 -8.74
N HIS A 24 6.44 8.50 -7.78
CA HIS A 24 6.84 8.17 -6.41
C HIS A 24 6.22 6.86 -5.92
N ILE A 25 6.99 6.08 -5.15
CA ILE A 25 6.50 4.80 -4.60
C ILE A 25 5.51 5.02 -3.45
N ALA A 26 5.65 6.07 -2.66
CA ALA A 26 4.92 6.18 -1.39
C ALA A 26 3.48 6.71 -1.51
N PHE A 27 3.17 7.50 -2.54
CA PHE A 27 1.90 8.19 -2.69
C PHE A 27 1.53 8.32 -4.17
N GLY A 28 0.26 8.65 -4.43
CA GLY A 28 -0.22 8.93 -5.78
C GLY A 28 -0.71 7.68 -6.50
N VAL A 29 -0.45 7.59 -7.81
CA VAL A 29 -0.97 6.54 -8.69
C VAL A 29 0.20 5.76 -9.30
N ILE A 30 0.17 4.43 -9.19
CA ILE A 30 1.18 3.55 -9.78
C ILE A 30 0.49 2.62 -10.79
N ASP A 31 0.92 2.72 -12.04
CA ASP A 31 0.53 1.81 -13.13
C ASP A 31 1.65 0.80 -13.39
N ARG A 32 1.35 -0.49 -13.19
CA ARG A 32 2.26 -1.61 -13.44
C ARG A 32 1.98 -2.32 -14.77
N ALA A 33 1.32 -1.64 -15.71
CA ALA A 33 0.90 -2.17 -17.01
C ALA A 33 -0.06 -3.36 -16.90
N THR A 34 -0.90 -3.34 -15.86
CA THR A 34 -2.04 -4.26 -15.70
C THR A 34 -3.34 -3.47 -15.70
N ASN A 35 -4.46 -4.18 -15.68
CA ASN A 35 -5.81 -3.62 -15.56
C ASN A 35 -6.15 -3.17 -14.12
N VAL A 36 -5.18 -3.24 -13.21
CA VAL A 36 -5.25 -2.74 -11.83
C VAL A 36 -4.28 -1.59 -11.65
N ILE A 37 -4.77 -0.48 -11.08
CA ILE A 37 -3.94 0.64 -10.68
C ILE A 37 -3.86 0.71 -9.15
N GLN A 38 -2.68 1.06 -8.63
CA GLN A 38 -2.50 1.31 -7.20
C GLN A 38 -2.76 2.78 -6.91
N VAL A 39 -3.58 3.07 -5.89
CA VAL A 39 -3.99 4.41 -5.48
C VAL A 39 -3.57 4.61 -4.03
N ARG A 40 -2.57 5.48 -3.78
CA ARG A 40 -1.92 5.65 -2.48
C ARG A 40 -2.24 7.00 -1.87
N PRO A 41 -3.29 7.12 -1.03
CA PRO A 41 -3.76 8.40 -0.51
C PRO A 41 -2.96 8.90 0.70
N THR A 42 -2.31 8.00 1.43
CA THR A 42 -1.52 8.36 2.61
C THR A 42 -0.42 7.35 2.87
N THR A 43 0.60 7.80 3.60
CA THR A 43 1.66 6.94 4.11
C THR A 43 1.58 6.70 5.61
N ILE A 44 0.60 7.32 6.28
CA ILE A 44 0.42 7.22 7.73
C ILE A 44 -0.01 5.80 8.06
N CYS A 45 0.58 5.25 9.11
CA CYS A 45 0.19 3.97 9.69
C CYS A 45 0.10 4.11 11.21
N PRO A 46 -0.99 3.65 11.84
CA PRO A 46 -1.15 3.70 13.30
C PRO A 46 -0.47 2.52 13.98
N LEU A 47 -0.06 1.49 13.23
CA LEU A 47 0.61 0.30 13.73
C LEU A 47 2.11 0.39 13.53
N ASN A 48 2.83 -0.53 14.17
CA ASN A 48 4.27 -0.62 14.09
C ASN A 48 4.67 -2.10 13.97
N CYS A 49 4.22 -2.79 12.90
CA CYS A 49 4.47 -4.23 12.71
C CYS A 49 5.95 -4.60 12.61
N ILE A 50 6.44 -5.55 13.41
CA ILE A 50 7.88 -5.86 13.54
C ILE A 50 8.54 -6.39 12.24
N PHE A 51 7.71 -6.79 11.27
CA PHE A 51 8.09 -7.25 9.93
C PHE A 51 7.74 -6.25 8.81
N CYS A 52 7.38 -5.00 9.13
CA CYS A 52 6.95 -4.02 8.13
C CYS A 52 8.06 -3.73 7.11
N SER A 53 7.80 -4.02 5.84
CA SER A 53 8.73 -3.87 4.71
C SER A 53 9.18 -2.42 4.46
N VAL A 54 8.38 -1.44 4.89
CA VAL A 54 8.57 -0.01 4.64
C VAL A 54 8.81 0.80 5.90
N ASP A 55 8.95 0.15 7.06
CA ASP A 55 9.19 0.80 8.36
C ASP A 55 8.16 1.90 8.67
N ALA A 56 6.90 1.67 8.29
CA ALA A 56 5.80 2.56 8.63
C ALA A 56 5.45 2.46 10.12
N GLY A 57 4.82 3.51 10.65
CA GLY A 57 4.36 3.55 12.03
C GLY A 57 4.98 4.65 12.89
N PRO A 58 4.46 4.86 14.10
CA PRO A 58 4.92 5.89 15.02
C PRO A 58 6.41 5.76 15.35
N PHE A 59 6.93 4.54 15.47
CA PHE A 59 8.32 4.26 15.85
C PHE A 59 9.26 3.95 14.67
N SER A 60 8.90 4.41 13.47
CA SER A 60 9.79 4.35 12.30
C SER A 60 11.17 4.94 12.60
N ARG A 61 12.22 4.28 12.12
CA ARG A 61 13.62 4.67 12.28
C ARG A 61 14.17 5.37 11.04
N TYR A 62 13.69 5.01 9.86
CA TYR A 62 14.21 5.49 8.58
C TYR A 62 13.36 6.59 7.97
N ARG A 63 12.08 6.69 8.31
CA ARG A 63 11.18 7.67 7.70
C ARG A 63 11.35 9.05 8.33
N GLN A 64 11.42 10.08 7.50
CA GLN A 64 11.46 11.50 7.88
C GLN A 64 10.21 12.27 7.46
N SER A 65 9.40 11.75 6.53
CA SER A 65 8.15 12.41 6.11
C SER A 65 7.00 11.42 5.94
N GLU A 66 5.81 11.92 6.27
CA GLU A 66 4.51 11.30 6.06
C GLU A 66 3.68 12.19 5.13
N TYR A 67 2.92 11.58 4.22
CA TYR A 67 2.10 12.29 3.25
C TYR A 67 0.62 12.01 3.43
N ILE A 68 -0.18 13.03 3.18
CA ILE A 68 -1.63 12.96 2.99
C ILE A 68 -1.93 13.65 1.67
N VAL A 69 -2.54 12.95 0.73
CA VAL A 69 -2.87 13.50 -0.59
C VAL A 69 -4.26 14.14 -0.54
N ASP A 70 -4.44 15.29 -1.20
CA ASP A 70 -5.77 15.86 -1.40
C ASP A 70 -6.64 14.90 -2.24
N PRO A 71 -7.90 14.64 -1.84
CA PRO A 71 -8.75 13.67 -2.54
C PRO A 71 -9.08 14.12 -3.97
N ASN A 72 -9.26 15.41 -4.23
CA ASN A 72 -9.58 15.88 -5.59
C ASN A 72 -8.35 15.77 -6.50
N LEU A 73 -7.16 16.12 -5.99
CA LEU A 73 -5.91 15.92 -6.71
C LEU A 73 -5.71 14.43 -7.05
N LEU A 74 -5.92 13.53 -6.08
CA LEU A 74 -5.76 12.09 -6.29
C LEU A 74 -6.72 11.57 -7.36
N VAL A 75 -8.00 11.91 -7.27
CA VAL A 75 -9.01 11.52 -8.26
C VAL A 75 -8.68 12.07 -9.65
N LYS A 76 -8.20 13.31 -9.76
CA LYS A 76 -7.76 13.91 -11.03
C LYS A 76 -6.64 13.09 -11.69
N TRP A 77 -5.63 12.68 -10.92
CA TRP A 77 -4.52 11.89 -11.44
C TRP A 77 -4.91 10.45 -11.75
N VAL A 78 -5.80 9.85 -10.96
CA VAL A 78 -6.36 8.52 -11.26
C VAL A 78 -7.14 8.56 -12.58
N ARG A 79 -7.99 9.57 -12.79
CA ARG A 79 -8.72 9.75 -14.06
C ARG A 79 -7.77 9.88 -15.24
N LYS A 80 -6.71 10.68 -15.12
CA LYS A 80 -5.67 10.80 -16.15
C LYS A 80 -5.05 9.46 -16.53
N VAL A 81 -4.75 8.60 -15.55
CA VAL A 81 -4.20 7.25 -15.81
C VAL A 81 -5.24 6.34 -16.47
N VAL A 82 -6.51 6.40 -16.05
CA VAL A 82 -7.60 5.64 -16.67
C VAL A 82 -7.81 6.06 -18.13
N ASP A 83 -7.77 7.37 -18.42
CA ASP A 83 -7.91 7.91 -19.78
C ASP A 83 -6.77 7.43 -20.69
N ILE A 84 -5.52 7.46 -20.20
CA ILE A 84 -4.35 6.90 -20.92
C ILE A 84 -4.58 5.42 -21.22
N LYS A 85 -5.15 4.68 -20.28
CA LYS A 85 -5.41 3.24 -20.38
C LYS A 85 -6.68 2.89 -21.16
N LYS A 86 -7.39 3.88 -21.71
CA LYS A 86 -8.54 3.73 -22.62
C LYS A 86 -9.61 2.73 -22.15
N GLY A 87 -9.96 2.79 -20.86
CA GLY A 87 -11.00 1.93 -20.28
C GLY A 87 -10.55 0.51 -19.93
N GLU A 88 -9.27 0.17 -20.07
CA GLU A 88 -8.75 -1.15 -19.64
C GLU A 88 -8.56 -1.27 -18.12
N VAL A 89 -8.78 -0.20 -17.34
CA VAL A 89 -8.69 -0.25 -15.87
C VAL A 89 -9.98 -0.83 -15.30
N ILE A 90 -9.90 -1.98 -14.66
CA ILE A 90 -11.05 -2.63 -14.02
C ILE A 90 -11.04 -2.46 -12.50
N GLU A 91 -9.88 -2.22 -11.89
CA GLU A 91 -9.76 -2.09 -10.43
C GLU A 91 -8.81 -0.96 -10.03
N ALA A 92 -9.25 -0.13 -9.08
CA ALA A 92 -8.38 0.69 -8.26
C ALA A 92 -8.16 -0.01 -6.92
N LEU A 93 -6.92 -0.43 -6.68
CA LEU A 93 -6.48 -0.95 -5.39
C LEU A 93 -5.94 0.22 -4.56
N ILE A 94 -6.70 0.62 -3.54
CA ILE A 94 -6.25 1.58 -2.55
C ILE A 94 -5.31 0.87 -1.58
N ASP A 95 -4.02 0.96 -1.86
CA ASP A 95 -2.93 0.42 -1.05
C ASP A 95 -2.07 1.55 -0.45
N GLY A 96 -0.95 1.20 0.17
CA GLY A 96 -0.05 2.22 0.68
C GLY A 96 1.27 1.69 1.21
N VAL A 97 2.14 2.63 1.54
CA VAL A 97 3.30 2.39 2.41
C VAL A 97 2.97 2.82 3.86
N GLY A 98 1.69 2.71 4.19
CA GLY A 98 1.06 2.96 5.47
C GLY A 98 -0.25 2.17 5.52
N ASP A 99 -1.22 2.58 6.33
CA ASP A 99 -2.56 2.00 6.33
C ASP A 99 -3.56 2.98 5.70
N PRO A 100 -4.14 2.67 4.52
CA PRO A 100 -5.16 3.48 3.87
C PRO A 100 -6.33 3.90 4.76
N MET A 101 -6.68 3.10 5.77
CA MET A 101 -7.75 3.45 6.72
C MET A 101 -7.35 4.58 7.68
N SER A 102 -6.12 5.09 7.61
CA SER A 102 -5.70 6.34 8.25
C SER A 102 -6.08 7.59 7.43
N TYR A 103 -6.59 7.40 6.22
CA TYR A 103 -6.99 8.48 5.34
C TYR A 103 -8.39 8.98 5.69
N GLN A 104 -8.50 10.21 6.16
CA GLN A 104 -9.76 10.78 6.66
C GLN A 104 -10.87 10.91 5.61
N TRP A 105 -10.53 10.87 4.32
CA TRP A 105 -11.49 10.98 3.21
C TRP A 105 -11.65 9.66 2.45
N ILE A 106 -11.46 8.51 3.12
CA ILE A 106 -11.46 7.21 2.45
C ILE A 106 -12.81 6.87 1.80
N ASP A 107 -13.93 7.19 2.44
CA ASP A 107 -15.27 6.98 1.88
C ASP A 107 -15.53 7.86 0.65
N ARG A 108 -15.20 9.15 0.74
CA ARG A 108 -15.24 10.09 -0.40
C ARG A 108 -14.33 9.63 -1.54
N LEU A 109 -13.15 9.10 -1.24
CA LEU A 109 -12.23 8.60 -2.27
C LEU A 109 -12.85 7.40 -3.00
N VAL A 110 -13.38 6.43 -2.26
CA VAL A 110 -14.05 5.26 -2.85
C VAL A 110 -15.22 5.70 -3.73
N GLU A 111 -16.10 6.57 -3.23
CA GLU A 111 -17.24 7.11 -3.99
C GLU A 111 -16.80 7.73 -5.32
N ASN A 112 -15.79 8.58 -5.29
CA ASN A 112 -15.27 9.23 -6.49
C ASN A 112 -14.67 8.22 -7.48
N LEU A 113 -13.86 7.27 -7.01
CA LEU A 113 -13.26 6.25 -7.87
C LEU A 113 -14.32 5.35 -8.51
N LYS A 114 -15.34 4.94 -7.75
CA LYS A 114 -16.45 4.11 -8.24
C LYS A 114 -17.27 4.77 -9.34
N SER A 115 -17.27 6.10 -9.43
CA SER A 115 -17.96 6.81 -10.52
C SER A 115 -17.37 6.58 -11.92
N PHE A 116 -16.15 6.05 -12.03
CA PHE A 116 -15.51 5.80 -13.33
C PHE A 116 -14.60 4.56 -13.39
N ILE A 117 -14.45 3.81 -12.30
CA ILE A 117 -13.72 2.54 -12.25
C ILE A 117 -14.65 1.42 -11.78
N PRO A 118 -14.72 0.28 -12.49
CA PRO A 118 -15.66 -0.80 -12.17
C PRO A 118 -15.50 -1.36 -10.76
N ARG A 119 -14.28 -1.52 -10.24
CA ARG A 119 -14.01 -2.12 -8.93
C ARG A 119 -13.09 -1.28 -8.07
N VAL A 120 -13.37 -1.18 -6.78
CA VAL A 120 -12.47 -0.54 -5.80
C VAL A 120 -12.21 -1.51 -4.65
N ALA A 121 -10.93 -1.71 -4.34
CA ALA A 121 -10.48 -2.54 -3.23
C ALA A 121 -9.59 -1.73 -2.28
N ILE A 122 -9.57 -2.07 -0.99
CA ILE A 122 -8.70 -1.42 0.01
C ILE A 122 -7.85 -2.47 0.73
N GLU A 123 -6.58 -2.16 1.01
CA GLU A 123 -5.73 -2.92 1.93
C GLU A 123 -5.70 -2.30 3.32
N THR A 124 -5.81 -3.09 4.39
CA THR A 124 -5.73 -2.59 5.77
C THR A 124 -5.41 -3.70 6.79
N HIS A 125 -4.87 -3.34 7.95
CA HIS A 125 -4.84 -4.23 9.13
C HIS A 125 -6.11 -4.11 9.99
N GLY A 126 -7.08 -3.29 9.56
CA GLY A 126 -8.37 -3.13 10.25
C GLY A 126 -8.34 -2.30 11.53
N TYR A 127 -7.20 -1.70 11.88
CA TYR A 127 -7.08 -0.91 13.11
C TYR A 127 -8.08 0.26 13.16
N ASN A 128 -8.23 1.02 12.08
CA ASN A 128 -9.19 2.13 12.03
C ASN A 128 -10.59 1.73 11.55
N LEU A 129 -10.83 0.44 11.23
CA LEU A 129 -12.16 0.01 10.81
C LEU A 129 -13.16 0.10 11.97
N THR A 130 -14.39 0.48 11.66
CA THR A 130 -15.54 0.43 12.57
C THR A 130 -16.75 -0.05 11.77
N LYS A 131 -17.80 -0.57 12.42
CA LYS A 131 -19.03 -0.98 11.73
C LYS A 131 -19.65 0.18 10.95
N ALA A 132 -19.65 1.39 11.52
CA ALA A 132 -20.16 2.60 10.86
C ALA A 132 -19.36 2.95 9.59
N LEU A 133 -18.04 2.88 9.66
CA LEU A 133 -17.18 3.14 8.50
C LEU A 133 -17.34 2.05 7.42
N VAL A 134 -17.42 0.78 7.82
CA VAL A 134 -17.73 -0.33 6.89
C VAL A 134 -19.07 -0.11 6.18
N LYS A 135 -20.13 0.29 6.90
CA LYS A 135 -21.42 0.63 6.29
C LYS A 135 -21.34 1.86 5.37
N SER A 136 -20.52 2.87 5.71
CA SER A 136 -20.28 4.00 4.80
C SER A 136 -19.61 3.54 3.51
N LEU A 137 -18.57 2.71 3.62
CA LEU A 137 -17.84 2.12 2.48
C LEU A 137 -18.73 1.22 1.61
N GLU A 138 -19.59 0.41 2.22
CA GLU A 138 -20.58 -0.41 1.52
C GLU A 138 -21.53 0.47 0.70
N ARG A 139 -22.08 1.53 1.30
CA ARG A 139 -23.00 2.46 0.64
C ARG A 139 -22.38 3.17 -0.57
N VAL A 140 -21.10 3.53 -0.50
CA VAL A 140 -20.38 4.16 -1.63
C VAL A 140 -19.83 3.13 -2.64
N GLY A 141 -20.10 1.84 -2.42
CA GLY A 141 -19.85 0.78 -3.40
C GLY A 141 -18.46 0.16 -3.35
N LEU A 142 -17.79 0.13 -2.19
CA LEU A 142 -16.54 -0.62 -2.02
C LEU A 142 -16.77 -2.10 -2.36
N ASP A 143 -15.92 -2.68 -3.21
CA ASP A 143 -16.09 -4.08 -3.65
C ASP A 143 -15.38 -5.08 -2.74
N ARG A 144 -14.18 -4.75 -2.26
CA ARG A 144 -13.33 -5.69 -1.52
C ARG A 144 -12.47 -5.02 -0.45
N ILE A 145 -12.34 -5.69 0.68
CA ILE A 145 -11.31 -5.40 1.69
C ILE A 145 -10.29 -6.54 1.71
N ASN A 146 -9.03 -6.21 1.45
CA ASN A 146 -7.87 -7.04 1.70
C ASN A 146 -7.43 -6.81 3.17
N LEU A 147 -7.82 -7.73 4.06
CA LEU A 147 -7.64 -7.58 5.51
C LEU A 147 -6.43 -8.42 5.99
N SER A 148 -5.39 -7.73 6.44
CA SER A 148 -4.19 -8.36 7.01
C SER A 148 -4.43 -8.78 8.46
N ILE A 149 -4.46 -10.09 8.72
CA ILE A 149 -4.53 -10.69 10.06
C ILE A 149 -3.44 -11.75 10.13
N ASP A 150 -2.37 -11.52 10.89
CA ASP A 150 -1.19 -12.42 10.92
C ASP A 150 -1.25 -13.49 12.03
N THR A 151 -2.20 -13.36 12.95
CA THR A 151 -2.52 -14.32 14.01
C THR A 151 -3.91 -14.01 14.57
N LEU A 152 -4.62 -15.01 15.11
CA LEU A 152 -5.86 -14.80 15.86
C LEU A 152 -5.62 -14.66 17.38
N ASP A 153 -4.39 -14.89 17.84
CA ASP A 153 -4.00 -14.75 19.23
C ASP A 153 -3.75 -13.28 19.57
N ALA A 154 -4.39 -12.79 20.64
CA ALA A 154 -4.38 -11.38 20.97
C ALA A 154 -3.03 -10.86 21.47
N GLU A 155 -2.27 -11.69 22.20
CA GLU A 155 -0.96 -11.30 22.72
C GLU A 155 0.06 -11.29 21.58
N LYS A 156 0.12 -12.37 20.80
CA LYS A 156 0.97 -12.48 19.61
C LYS A 156 0.65 -11.39 18.60
N ALA A 157 -0.62 -11.02 18.40
CA ALA A 157 -0.99 -9.91 17.54
C ALA A 157 -0.34 -8.59 17.99
N ARG A 158 -0.46 -8.23 19.28
CA ARG A 158 0.20 -7.01 19.79
C ARG A 158 1.72 -7.01 19.56
N ILE A 159 2.36 -8.17 19.70
CA ILE A 159 3.79 -8.36 19.42
C ILE A 159 4.08 -8.20 17.92
N LEU A 160 3.35 -8.92 17.06
CA LEU A 160 3.53 -8.90 15.61
C LEU A 160 3.29 -7.52 15.00
N GLN A 161 2.20 -6.86 15.40
CA GLN A 161 1.88 -5.48 15.01
C GLN A 161 2.69 -4.43 15.80
N GLY A 162 3.54 -4.86 16.74
CA GLY A 162 4.44 -4.03 17.56
C GLY A 162 3.73 -2.85 18.22
N SER A 163 2.48 -3.05 18.62
CA SER A 163 1.55 -2.02 19.07
C SER A 163 0.66 -2.61 20.16
N SER A 164 0.82 -2.17 21.40
CA SER A 164 0.04 -2.67 22.55
C SER A 164 -1.46 -2.37 22.42
N TRP A 165 -1.81 -1.35 21.63
CA TRP A 165 -3.17 -0.93 21.34
C TRP A 165 -3.82 -1.70 20.18
N TYR A 166 -3.12 -2.61 19.51
CA TYR A 166 -3.75 -3.44 18.48
C TYR A 166 -4.65 -4.50 19.13
N ASP A 167 -5.89 -4.59 18.65
CA ASP A 167 -6.89 -5.54 19.14
C ASP A 167 -7.42 -6.38 17.98
N VAL A 168 -6.85 -7.58 17.84
CA VAL A 168 -7.25 -8.53 16.80
C VAL A 168 -8.64 -9.11 17.04
N LYS A 169 -9.15 -9.16 18.28
CA LYS A 169 -10.50 -9.68 18.56
C LYS A 169 -11.54 -8.75 17.94
N ARG A 170 -11.37 -7.44 18.13
CA ARG A 170 -12.20 -6.42 17.48
C ARG A 170 -12.10 -6.49 15.95
N VAL A 171 -10.91 -6.74 15.41
CA VAL A 171 -10.72 -6.91 13.95
C VAL A 171 -11.44 -8.16 13.44
N LYS A 172 -11.42 -9.27 14.18
CA LYS A 172 -12.19 -10.48 13.85
C LYS A 172 -13.70 -10.23 13.86
N GLU A 173 -14.21 -9.53 14.87
CA GLU A 173 -15.64 -9.16 14.93
C GLU A 173 -16.05 -8.31 13.72
N LEU A 174 -15.19 -7.38 13.29
CA LEU A 174 -15.41 -6.59 12.09
C LEU A 174 -15.34 -7.43 10.81
N ALA A 175 -14.40 -8.37 10.72
CA ALA A 175 -14.31 -9.31 9.60
C ALA A 175 -15.58 -10.17 9.48
N GLU A 176 -16.10 -10.68 10.60
CA GLU A 176 -17.35 -11.43 10.62
C GLU A 176 -18.56 -10.58 10.20
N PHE A 177 -18.63 -9.35 10.69
CA PHE A 177 -19.64 -8.39 10.28
C PHE A 177 -19.58 -8.10 8.77
N ILE A 178 -18.38 -7.84 8.23
CA ILE A 178 -18.17 -7.63 6.78
C ILE A 178 -18.66 -8.86 6.00
N ALA A 179 -18.18 -10.05 6.38
CA ALA A 179 -18.46 -11.29 5.66
C ALA A 179 -19.94 -11.70 5.73
N LYS A 180 -20.64 -11.47 6.85
CA LYS A 180 -22.01 -11.95 7.05
C LYS A 180 -23.09 -10.91 6.76
N GLU A 181 -22.79 -9.63 6.98
CA GLU A 181 -23.80 -8.56 7.01
C GLU A 181 -23.57 -7.44 5.99
N THR A 182 -22.63 -7.61 5.06
CA THR A 182 -22.37 -6.63 3.99
C THR A 182 -22.21 -7.26 2.62
N SER A 183 -22.30 -6.44 1.56
CA SER A 183 -21.97 -6.82 0.19
C SER A 183 -20.48 -6.71 -0.14
N ILE A 184 -19.66 -6.16 0.76
CA ILE A 184 -18.21 -6.04 0.58
C ILE A 184 -17.59 -7.43 0.70
N ASP A 185 -16.80 -7.82 -0.29
CA ASP A 185 -16.10 -9.11 -0.24
C ASP A 185 -14.85 -9.01 0.65
N LEU A 186 -14.55 -10.09 1.37
CA LEU A 186 -13.43 -10.14 2.30
C LEU A 186 -12.35 -11.08 1.79
N HIS A 187 -11.13 -10.57 1.65
CA HIS A 187 -9.93 -11.30 1.27
C HIS A 187 -8.90 -11.20 2.41
N ILE A 188 -8.55 -12.31 3.06
CA ILE A 188 -7.66 -12.29 4.23
C ILE A 188 -6.21 -12.51 3.79
N THR A 189 -5.31 -11.62 4.20
CA THR A 189 -3.94 -11.52 3.65
C THR A 189 -2.84 -11.61 4.71
N PRO A 190 -2.67 -12.76 5.40
CA PRO A 190 -1.64 -12.90 6.42
C PRO A 190 -0.24 -12.90 5.81
N VAL A 191 0.76 -12.39 6.54
CA VAL A 191 2.17 -12.63 6.24
C VAL A 191 2.61 -13.91 6.96
N TRP A 192 3.09 -14.90 6.19
CA TRP A 192 3.74 -16.07 6.78
C TRP A 192 5.18 -15.75 7.17
N ILE A 193 5.46 -15.92 8.47
CA ILE A 193 6.75 -15.68 9.12
C ILE A 193 7.23 -17.03 9.67
N PRO A 194 8.19 -17.70 9.00
CA PRO A 194 8.62 -19.04 9.37
C PRO A 194 9.11 -19.13 10.82
N GLY A 195 8.62 -20.13 11.55
CA GLY A 195 8.96 -20.36 12.96
C GLY A 195 8.24 -19.45 13.96
N ILE A 196 7.45 -18.48 13.49
CA ILE A 196 6.77 -17.51 14.36
C ILE A 196 5.25 -17.71 14.33
N ASN A 197 4.67 -17.85 13.14
CA ASN A 197 3.21 -17.95 12.99
C ASN A 197 2.73 -19.11 12.11
N ASP A 198 3.52 -20.19 11.98
CA ASP A 198 3.20 -21.32 11.08
C ASP A 198 1.82 -21.94 11.36
N ASN A 199 1.50 -22.15 12.64
CA ASN A 199 0.21 -22.70 13.06
C ASN A 199 -0.91 -21.67 12.94
N ASP A 200 -0.63 -20.39 13.21
CA ASP A 200 -1.64 -19.33 13.10
C ASP A 200 -2.19 -19.21 11.67
N ILE A 201 -1.38 -19.48 10.65
CA ILE A 201 -1.87 -19.52 9.26
C ILE A 201 -2.96 -20.58 9.06
N ASN A 202 -2.84 -21.74 9.73
CA ASN A 202 -3.88 -22.78 9.70
C ASN A 202 -5.16 -22.27 10.39
N ASP A 203 -5.02 -21.70 11.58
CA ASP A 203 -6.15 -21.17 12.35
C ASP A 203 -6.89 -20.07 11.59
N ILE A 204 -6.15 -19.20 10.89
CA ILE A 204 -6.72 -18.13 10.05
C ILE A 204 -7.50 -18.70 8.88
N ILE A 205 -6.99 -19.75 8.22
CA ILE A 205 -7.71 -20.40 7.11
C ILE A 205 -9.00 -21.04 7.62
N GLU A 206 -8.91 -21.82 8.71
CA GLU A 206 -10.07 -22.50 9.30
C GLU A 206 -11.14 -21.48 9.73
N TRP A 207 -10.74 -20.42 10.41
CA TRP A 207 -11.65 -19.35 10.81
C TRP A 207 -12.23 -18.61 9.59
N GLY A 208 -11.40 -18.22 8.62
CA GLY A 208 -11.86 -17.51 7.42
C GLY A 208 -12.90 -18.31 6.62
N LEU A 209 -12.67 -19.62 6.45
CA LEU A 209 -13.64 -20.52 5.81
C LEU A 209 -14.93 -20.63 6.64
N SER A 210 -14.83 -20.71 7.98
CA SER A 210 -16.00 -20.82 8.87
C SER A 210 -16.93 -19.62 8.81
N ILE A 211 -16.42 -18.43 8.47
CA ILE A 211 -17.22 -17.20 8.36
C ILE A 211 -17.66 -16.89 6.92
N GLY A 212 -17.28 -17.75 5.95
CA GLY A 212 -17.73 -17.66 4.56
C GLY A 212 -17.13 -16.49 3.75
N ILE A 213 -15.85 -16.19 3.94
CA ILE A 213 -15.14 -15.17 3.14
C ILE A 213 -14.92 -15.61 1.68
N GLY A 214 -14.52 -14.68 0.82
CA GLY A 214 -14.18 -14.97 -0.58
C GLY A 214 -15.38 -15.39 -1.42
N LYS A 215 -16.49 -14.64 -1.33
CA LYS A 215 -17.74 -14.93 -2.07
C LYS A 215 -17.61 -14.58 -3.54
N ARG A 216 -16.84 -13.54 -3.86
CA ARG A 216 -16.65 -13.03 -5.23
C ARG A 216 -15.20 -13.13 -5.69
N PHE A 217 -14.26 -12.93 -4.77
CA PHE A 217 -12.83 -13.00 -5.01
C PHE A 217 -12.22 -14.13 -4.17
N PRO A 218 -10.97 -14.54 -4.46
CA PRO A 218 -10.32 -15.58 -3.69
C PRO A 218 -10.30 -15.24 -2.18
N PRO A 219 -10.54 -16.21 -1.28
CA PRO A 219 -10.69 -15.94 0.15
C PRO A 219 -9.39 -15.52 0.84
N PHE A 220 -8.24 -16.01 0.36
CA PHE A 220 -6.95 -15.81 1.03
C PHE A 220 -5.84 -15.39 0.07
N GLY A 221 -4.97 -14.53 0.56
CA GLY A 221 -3.76 -14.07 -0.12
C GLY A 221 -2.59 -14.12 0.85
N ILE A 222 -2.10 -15.32 1.13
CA ILE A 222 -0.95 -15.50 2.05
C ILE A 222 0.27 -14.85 1.42
N GLN A 223 0.94 -13.99 2.19
CA GLN A 223 2.10 -13.23 1.76
C GLN A 223 3.37 -13.87 2.28
N LYS A 224 4.43 -13.80 1.47
CA LYS A 224 5.76 -14.25 1.88
C LYS A 224 6.42 -13.17 2.71
N TYR A 225 6.94 -13.49 3.90
CA TYR A 225 7.82 -12.58 4.62
C TYR A 225 9.02 -12.20 3.74
N GLU A 226 9.31 -10.91 3.65
CA GLU A 226 10.41 -10.35 2.88
C GLU A 226 11.19 -9.33 3.69
N VAL A 227 12.52 -9.38 3.56
CA VAL A 227 13.42 -8.48 4.27
C VAL A 227 13.89 -7.38 3.32
N HIS A 228 13.48 -6.14 3.63
CA HIS A 228 13.84 -4.96 2.85
C HIS A 228 14.93 -4.12 3.52
N LYS A 229 15.70 -3.36 2.72
CA LYS A 229 16.82 -2.52 3.19
C LYS A 229 16.41 -1.56 4.31
N TYR A 230 15.27 -0.88 4.12
CA TYR A 230 14.72 0.09 5.06
C TYR A 230 13.52 -0.45 5.84
N GLY A 231 13.26 -1.76 5.76
CA GLY A 231 12.19 -2.41 6.50
C GLY A 231 12.61 -2.85 7.90
N ARG A 232 11.63 -3.17 8.74
CA ARG A 232 11.87 -3.82 10.04
C ARG A 232 12.03 -5.32 9.85
N LYS A 233 12.94 -5.89 10.63
CA LYS A 233 13.43 -7.26 10.49
C LYS A 233 13.26 -7.95 11.82
N ILE A 234 12.67 -9.14 11.79
CA ILE A 234 12.58 -9.98 12.97
C ILE A 234 13.96 -10.62 13.20
N PRO A 235 14.56 -10.48 14.39
CA PRO A 235 15.83 -11.11 14.71
C PRO A 235 15.78 -12.62 14.49
N HIS A 236 16.86 -13.19 13.95
CA HIS A 236 17.05 -14.63 13.71
C HIS A 236 16.07 -15.30 12.72
N VAL A 237 15.10 -14.57 12.15
CA VAL A 237 14.19 -15.09 11.13
C VAL A 237 14.67 -14.68 9.73
N LYS A 238 14.84 -15.68 8.85
CA LYS A 238 15.21 -15.46 7.45
C LYS A 238 13.97 -15.36 6.55
N SER A 239 14.06 -14.54 5.50
CA SER A 239 13.07 -14.55 4.42
C SER A 239 13.10 -15.93 3.74
N PRO A 240 11.96 -16.65 3.64
CA PRO A 240 11.93 -17.93 2.95
C PRO A 240 12.18 -17.73 1.46
N SER A 241 12.82 -18.72 0.84
CA SER A 241 12.91 -18.81 -0.61
C SER A 241 11.53 -19.00 -1.24
N TRP A 242 11.40 -18.66 -2.52
CA TRP A 242 10.17 -18.93 -3.27
C TRP A 242 9.81 -20.42 -3.31
N ARG A 243 10.81 -21.31 -3.24
CA ARG A 243 10.57 -22.76 -3.20
C ARG A 243 9.94 -23.18 -1.88
N GLU A 244 10.49 -22.75 -0.75
CA GLU A 244 9.95 -23.04 0.59
C GLU A 244 8.54 -22.47 0.70
N PHE A 245 8.32 -21.24 0.27
CA PHE A 245 7.00 -20.62 0.28
C PHE A 245 5.98 -21.38 -0.58
N ARG A 246 6.37 -21.82 -1.78
CA ARG A 246 5.48 -22.65 -2.62
C ARG A 246 5.14 -23.99 -2.00
N ILE A 247 6.10 -24.64 -1.33
CA ILE A 247 5.86 -25.90 -0.62
C ILE A 247 4.88 -25.67 0.54
N PHE A 248 5.08 -24.60 1.31
CA PHE A 248 4.19 -24.20 2.39
C PHE A 248 2.75 -24.00 1.89
N LEU A 249 2.56 -23.19 0.84
CA LEU A 249 1.24 -22.97 0.24
C LEU A 249 0.63 -24.29 -0.27
N LYS A 250 1.39 -25.11 -1.02
CA LYS A 250 0.90 -26.37 -1.57
C LYS A 250 0.39 -27.34 -0.49
N ASN A 251 1.04 -27.35 0.68
CA ASN A 251 0.60 -28.18 1.80
C ASN A 251 -0.74 -27.70 2.36
N LEU A 252 -0.93 -26.38 2.48
CA LEU A 252 -2.20 -25.78 2.89
C LEU A 252 -3.30 -26.01 1.84
N GLU A 253 -3.00 -25.82 0.56
CA GLU A 253 -3.94 -26.11 -0.55
C GLU A 253 -4.42 -27.56 -0.49
N LYS A 254 -3.50 -28.52 -0.27
CA LYS A 254 -3.85 -29.95 -0.10
C LYS A 254 -4.70 -30.20 1.15
N LYS A 255 -4.40 -29.53 2.26
CA LYS A 255 -5.11 -29.72 3.54
C LYS A 255 -6.53 -29.18 3.49
N TYR A 256 -6.73 -28.01 2.89
CA TYR A 256 -8.00 -27.28 2.94
C TYR A 256 -8.81 -27.31 1.64
N GLY A 257 -8.25 -27.84 0.55
CA GLY A 257 -8.95 -27.94 -0.74
C GLY A 257 -9.22 -26.57 -1.38
N ILE A 258 -8.34 -25.60 -1.16
CA ILE A 258 -8.46 -24.23 -1.67
C ILE A 258 -7.21 -23.83 -2.46
N ASP A 259 -7.34 -22.83 -3.33
CA ASP A 259 -6.21 -22.23 -4.02
C ASP A 259 -5.59 -21.08 -3.22
N LEU A 260 -4.27 -21.11 -3.09
CA LEU A 260 -3.48 -20.12 -2.33
C LEU A 260 -2.32 -19.56 -3.13
N TYR A 261 -1.84 -20.30 -4.14
CA TYR A 261 -0.79 -19.82 -5.00
C TYR A 261 -1.31 -18.71 -5.93
N TYR A 262 -0.67 -17.54 -5.92
CA TYR A 262 -1.17 -16.34 -6.62
C TYR A 262 -1.56 -16.53 -8.10
N LYS A 263 -0.96 -17.49 -8.82
CA LYS A 263 -1.31 -17.77 -10.22
C LYS A 263 -2.66 -18.47 -10.40
N LYS A 264 -3.20 -19.04 -9.31
CA LYS A 264 -4.51 -19.70 -9.27
C LYS A 264 -5.58 -18.79 -8.68
N LEU A 265 -5.18 -17.67 -8.06
CA LEU A 265 -6.10 -16.69 -7.49
C LEU A 265 -6.70 -15.86 -8.63
N ASP A 266 -7.95 -16.11 -8.95
CA ASP A 266 -8.63 -15.40 -10.03
C ASP A 266 -9.19 -14.05 -9.54
N PHE A 267 -8.40 -13.01 -9.77
CA PHE A 267 -8.82 -11.61 -9.61
C PHE A 267 -9.17 -10.95 -10.95
N ASP A 268 -9.14 -11.71 -12.06
CA ASP A 268 -9.17 -11.19 -13.44
C ASP A 268 -8.07 -10.14 -13.69
N ILE A 269 -6.85 -10.36 -13.18
CA ILE A 269 -5.72 -9.45 -13.41
C ILE A 269 -4.96 -9.86 -14.67
N HIS A 270 -4.91 -8.97 -15.65
CA HIS A 270 -4.18 -9.18 -16.89
C HIS A 270 -3.41 -7.93 -17.33
N ARG A 271 -2.45 -8.11 -18.24
CA ARG A 271 -1.70 -7.00 -18.83
C ARG A 271 -2.60 -6.22 -19.78
N THR A 272 -2.43 -4.91 -19.79
CA THR A 272 -3.17 -4.00 -20.68
C THR A 272 -2.33 -3.62 -21.88
N LYS A 273 -3.00 -3.26 -22.98
CA LYS A 273 -2.34 -2.73 -24.18
C LYS A 273 -1.75 -1.35 -23.91
N TYR A 274 -2.49 -0.51 -23.19
CA TYR A 274 -2.06 0.84 -22.84
C TYR A 274 -1.49 0.91 -21.42
N ARG A 275 -0.47 1.75 -21.25
CA ARG A 275 0.18 2.03 -19.96
C ARG A 275 0.65 3.48 -19.91
N VAL A 276 0.90 3.97 -18.71
CA VAL A 276 1.66 5.21 -18.52
C VAL A 276 3.11 4.94 -18.92
N GLU A 277 3.53 5.53 -20.03
CA GLU A 277 4.89 5.38 -20.53
C GLU A 277 5.90 6.13 -19.66
N PRO A 278 7.09 5.56 -19.43
CA PRO A 278 8.17 6.25 -18.75
C PRO A 278 8.54 7.58 -19.41
N ARG A 279 8.50 8.66 -18.63
CA ARG A 279 8.92 10.01 -19.03
C ARG A 279 10.44 10.15 -19.14
N TYR A 280 11.19 9.45 -18.28
CA TYR A 280 12.65 9.54 -18.22
C TYR A 280 13.31 8.16 -18.20
N ALA A 281 14.41 8.01 -18.94
CA ALA A 281 15.26 6.84 -18.92
C ALA A 281 16.35 6.94 -17.83
N ILE A 282 16.99 5.81 -17.53
CA ILE A 282 18.19 5.81 -16.70
C ILE A 282 19.29 6.58 -17.44
N ASN A 283 20.02 7.42 -16.71
CA ASN A 283 21.03 8.37 -17.17
C ASN A 283 20.53 9.72 -17.71
N ASP A 284 19.22 9.91 -17.87
CA ASP A 284 18.69 11.22 -18.26
C ASP A 284 19.07 12.29 -17.21
N VAL A 285 19.40 13.48 -17.71
CA VAL A 285 19.63 14.67 -16.89
C VAL A 285 18.38 15.54 -16.95
N VAL A 286 17.74 15.70 -15.80
CA VAL A 286 16.44 16.38 -15.68
C VAL A 286 16.62 17.64 -14.84
N LYS A 287 16.08 18.76 -15.31
CA LYS A 287 15.94 19.98 -14.51
C LYS A 287 14.70 19.82 -13.62
N VAL A 288 14.89 20.10 -12.33
CA VAL A 288 13.84 19.89 -11.32
C VAL A 288 13.76 21.05 -10.36
N TYR A 289 12.58 21.23 -9.77
CA TYR A 289 12.36 22.05 -8.59
C TYR A 289 12.24 21.15 -7.36
N ILE A 290 13.10 21.34 -6.36
CA ILE A 290 13.13 20.50 -5.16
C ILE A 290 12.06 20.99 -4.19
N SER A 291 11.00 20.21 -4.00
CA SER A 291 9.75 20.67 -3.39
C SER A 291 9.68 20.44 -1.88
N SER A 292 10.20 19.31 -1.38
CA SER A 292 10.09 18.94 0.03
C SER A 292 11.11 17.86 0.41
N PRO A 293 11.33 17.61 1.72
CA PRO A 293 12.01 16.40 2.15
C PRO A 293 11.30 15.15 1.61
N GLY A 294 12.09 14.11 1.31
CA GLY A 294 11.62 12.79 0.92
C GLY A 294 11.05 12.03 2.11
N TRP A 295 10.51 10.84 1.87
CA TRP A 295 9.92 10.05 2.96
C TRP A 295 10.95 9.32 3.81
N LEU A 296 12.11 8.94 3.24
CA LEU A 296 13.23 8.37 3.98
C LEU A 296 14.29 9.44 4.24
N LYS A 297 15.03 9.31 5.35
CA LYS A 297 16.17 10.17 5.68
C LYS A 297 17.20 10.17 4.53
N GLY A 298 17.68 11.36 4.18
CA GLY A 298 18.62 11.55 3.07
C GLY A 298 17.97 11.58 1.69
N GLU A 299 16.65 11.70 1.62
CA GLU A 299 15.91 11.87 0.36
C GLU A 299 15.24 13.25 0.27
N ALA A 300 15.04 13.75 -0.94
CA ALA A 300 14.18 14.89 -1.25
C ALA A 300 13.19 14.53 -2.36
N ILE A 301 12.02 15.17 -2.35
CA ILE A 301 11.06 15.14 -3.45
C ILE A 301 11.34 16.32 -4.36
N ALA A 302 11.40 16.07 -5.65
CA ALA A 302 11.49 17.11 -6.66
C ALA A 302 10.42 16.91 -7.74
N VAL A 303 10.07 17.99 -8.41
CA VAL A 303 9.10 18.02 -9.51
C VAL A 303 9.85 18.44 -10.77
N ASP A 304 9.59 17.78 -11.89
CA ASP A 304 10.18 18.18 -13.17
C ASP A 304 9.61 19.52 -13.66
N GLU A 305 10.32 20.20 -14.57
CA GLU A 305 9.90 21.53 -15.06
C GLU A 305 8.51 21.55 -15.69
N SER A 306 8.01 20.42 -16.20
CA SER A 306 6.68 20.35 -16.79
C SER A 306 5.55 20.15 -15.78
N GLY A 307 5.87 19.82 -14.53
CA GLY A 307 4.84 19.54 -13.51
C GLY A 307 4.07 18.24 -13.79
N GLU A 308 4.74 17.23 -14.33
CA GLU A 308 4.12 15.97 -14.76
C GLU A 308 4.66 14.75 -14.00
N ALA A 309 5.85 14.84 -13.41
CA ALA A 309 6.47 13.75 -12.67
C ALA A 309 7.11 14.22 -11.36
N VAL A 310 6.99 13.37 -10.35
CA VAL A 310 7.77 13.46 -9.12
C VAL A 310 9.04 12.61 -9.25
N ILE A 311 10.15 13.10 -8.71
CA ILE A 311 11.44 12.43 -8.71
C ILE A 311 11.98 12.39 -7.28
N THR A 312 12.35 11.20 -6.80
CA THR A 312 13.06 11.05 -5.52
C THR A 312 14.54 11.31 -5.73
N ILE A 313 15.08 12.34 -5.10
CA ILE A 313 16.53 12.59 -5.04
C ILE A 313 17.08 11.87 -3.81
N VAL A 314 18.08 11.01 -3.99
CA VAL A 314 18.75 10.29 -2.88
C VAL A 314 20.12 10.88 -2.57
N ASN A 315 20.66 10.52 -1.40
CA ASN A 315 21.96 10.99 -0.89
C ASN A 315 22.00 12.52 -0.69
N VAL A 316 20.89 13.09 -0.23
CA VAL A 316 20.80 14.50 0.15
C VAL A 316 21.35 14.67 1.56
N GLU A 317 22.50 15.34 1.68
CA GLU A 317 23.15 15.61 2.97
C GLU A 317 22.57 16.84 3.67
N ASP A 318 22.27 17.92 2.92
CA ASP A 318 21.72 19.16 3.46
C ASP A 318 20.35 19.48 2.85
N MET A 319 19.32 19.59 3.71
CA MET A 319 17.95 19.96 3.30
C MET A 319 17.79 21.45 2.99
N LYS A 320 18.83 22.28 3.09
CA LYS A 320 18.82 23.67 2.55
C LYS A 320 18.70 23.74 1.03
N ILE A 321 18.63 22.60 0.34
CA ILE A 321 18.32 22.52 -1.10
C ILE A 321 16.81 22.60 -1.40
N ILE A 322 15.94 22.41 -0.41
CA ILE A 322 14.49 22.55 -0.60
C ILE A 322 14.18 23.99 -1.06
N GLY A 323 13.30 24.12 -2.05
CA GLY A 323 12.93 25.39 -2.66
C GLY A 323 13.85 25.85 -3.80
N LYS A 324 14.89 25.08 -4.13
CA LYS A 324 15.85 25.43 -5.19
C LYS A 324 15.58 24.63 -6.47
N ARG A 325 16.03 25.19 -7.60
CA ARG A 325 16.15 24.46 -8.87
C ARG A 325 17.50 23.75 -8.92
N ALA A 326 17.52 22.54 -9.45
CA ALA A 326 18.73 21.76 -9.64
C ALA A 326 18.65 20.92 -10.92
N LYS A 327 19.79 20.37 -11.34
CA LYS A 327 19.80 19.26 -12.28
C LYS A 327 20.02 17.97 -11.50
N VAL A 328 19.37 16.91 -11.94
CA VAL A 328 19.52 15.57 -11.36
C VAL A 328 19.73 14.56 -12.47
N LYS A 329 20.49 13.50 -12.19
CA LYS A 329 20.65 12.36 -13.09
C LYS A 329 19.79 11.20 -12.60
N ILE A 330 18.91 10.67 -13.45
CA ILE A 330 18.10 9.49 -13.14
C ILE A 330 19.03 8.27 -13.01
N ILE A 331 18.95 7.59 -11.86
CA ILE A 331 19.74 6.38 -11.58
C ILE A 331 18.89 5.11 -11.54
N LYS A 332 17.57 5.24 -11.35
CA LYS A 332 16.62 4.12 -11.40
C LYS A 332 15.28 4.60 -11.92
N ASN A 333 14.67 3.76 -12.75
CA ASN A 333 13.30 3.89 -13.17
C ASN A 333 12.64 2.50 -13.16
N SER A 334 11.52 2.37 -12.46
CA SER A 334 10.66 1.18 -12.55
C SER A 334 9.20 1.61 -12.50
N ASN A 335 8.46 1.44 -13.59
CA ASN A 335 7.05 1.82 -13.70
C ASN A 335 6.79 3.28 -13.33
N ASN A 336 7.55 4.21 -13.91
CA ASN A 336 7.47 5.64 -13.61
C ASN A 336 7.85 6.02 -12.18
N ILE A 337 8.52 5.15 -11.43
CA ILE A 337 9.09 5.51 -10.12
C ILE A 337 10.54 5.92 -10.35
N TYR A 338 10.82 7.21 -10.20
CA TYR A 338 12.11 7.81 -10.54
C TYR A 338 12.96 8.04 -9.30
N ILE A 339 14.18 7.49 -9.31
CA ILE A 339 15.21 7.79 -8.32
C ILE A 339 16.38 8.46 -9.04
N ALA A 340 16.85 9.57 -8.49
CA ALA A 340 17.89 10.40 -9.07
C ALA A 340 18.94 10.85 -8.04
N ARG A 341 20.07 11.38 -8.53
CA ARG A 341 21.09 12.05 -7.72
C ARG A 341 21.34 13.46 -8.26
N LEU A 342 21.68 14.39 -7.37
CA LEU A 342 22.17 15.72 -7.76
C LEU A 342 23.43 15.58 -8.62
N ILE A 343 23.61 16.50 -9.56
CA ILE A 343 24.82 16.64 -10.39
C ILE A 343 25.47 18.00 -10.23
#